data_AF-A0A4Y2W945-F1
#
_entry.id   AF-A0A4Y2W945-F1
#
_cell.length_a   1.000
_cell.length_b   1.000
_cell.length_c   1.000
_cell.angle_alpha   90.00
_cell.angle_beta   90.00
_cell.angle_gamma   90.00
#
_symmetry.space_group_name_H-M   'P 1'
#
loop_
_entity.id
_entity.type
_entity.pdbx_description
1 polymer ?
#
loop_
_entity_poly.entity_id
_entity_poly.type
_entity_poly.pdbx_seq_one_letter_code
_entity_poly.pdbx_strand_id
1 'polypeptide(L)'
;MFSGDPKEFLTFWSIFSKIHDSEELTAIDKFQYLYQSMVPDSRAARLISSFPITTENYPKAVEQLKLRFGREDLLVQIYVRDLLSLVLKNATTGKNAPDLATLYDMLETKLRALESLGRTKEKFADFMFARKCSASVGKE
;
A
#
# COMPACT_ATOMS: atom_id res chain seq x y z
N MET A 1 -9.43 -10.80 -0.06
CA MET A 1 -10.39 -9.70 -0.34
C MET A 1 -9.70 -8.38 -0.08
N PHE A 2 -10.16 -7.28 -0.69
CA PHE A 2 -9.51 -5.97 -0.64
C PHE A 2 -10.49 -4.86 -0.29
N SER A 3 -10.16 -4.04 0.72
CA SER A 3 -11.02 -2.96 1.21
C SER A 3 -10.73 -1.59 0.57
N GLY A 4 -9.57 -1.45 -0.09
CA GLY A 4 -9.04 -0.15 -0.48
C GLY A 4 -8.15 0.49 0.58
N ASP A 5 -7.67 -0.26 1.58
CA ASP A 5 -6.51 0.14 2.37
C ASP A 5 -5.24 -0.07 1.53
N PRO A 6 -4.45 0.99 1.25
CA PRO A 6 -3.17 0.85 0.54
C PRO A 6 -2.28 -0.26 1.11
N LYS A 7 -2.23 -0.45 2.43
CA LYS A 7 -1.39 -1.48 3.08
C LYS A 7 -1.72 -2.91 2.66
N GLU A 8 -2.97 -3.16 2.27
CA GLU A 8 -3.44 -4.46 1.78
C GLU A 8 -3.13 -4.67 0.29
N PHE A 9 -2.83 -3.59 -0.44
CA PHE A 9 -2.79 -3.61 -1.89
C PHE A 9 -1.71 -4.55 -2.45
N LEU A 10 -0.51 -4.55 -1.88
CA LEU A 10 0.58 -5.42 -2.34
C LEU A 10 0.21 -6.90 -2.23
N THR A 11 -0.31 -7.31 -1.08
CA THR A 11 -0.77 -8.68 -0.84
C THR A 11 -1.93 -9.04 -1.76
N PHE A 12 -2.92 -8.16 -1.87
CA PHE A 12 -4.06 -8.35 -2.77
C PHE A 12 -3.62 -8.52 -4.23
N TRP A 13 -2.79 -7.61 -4.75
CA TRP A 13 -2.36 -7.62 -6.13
C TRP A 13 -1.46 -8.81 -6.46
N SER A 14 -0.58 -9.23 -5.53
CA SER A 14 0.22 -10.44 -5.69
C SER A 14 -0.62 -11.72 -5.86
N ILE A 15 -1.80 -11.77 -5.23
CA ILE A 15 -2.73 -12.90 -5.38
C ILE A 15 -3.56 -12.72 -6.66
N PHE A 16 -4.11 -11.53 -6.88
CA PHE A 16 -5.04 -11.26 -7.98
C PHE A 16 -4.34 -11.24 -9.36
N SER A 17 -3.05 -10.90 -9.43
CA SER A 17 -2.28 -10.92 -10.68
C SER A 17 -2.34 -12.27 -11.40
N LYS A 18 -2.38 -13.38 -10.66
CA LYS A 18 -2.55 -14.73 -11.25
C LYS A 18 -3.84 -14.86 -12.06
N ILE A 19 -4.92 -14.20 -11.62
CA ILE A 19 -6.20 -14.15 -12.34
C ILE A 19 -6.11 -13.16 -13.49
N HIS A 20 -5.52 -11.99 -13.25
CA HIS A 20 -5.33 -10.94 -14.25
C HIS A 20 -4.53 -11.43 -15.47
N ASP A 21 -3.47 -12.18 -15.22
CA ASP A 21 -2.50 -12.64 -16.22
C ASP A 21 -2.88 -13.99 -16.85
N SER A 22 -3.93 -14.65 -16.36
CA SER A 22 -4.41 -15.93 -16.91
C SER A 22 -4.93 -15.76 -18.35
N GLU A 23 -4.42 -16.53 -19.30
CA GLU A 23 -4.91 -16.55 -20.68
C GLU A 23 -6.20 -17.39 -20.85
N GLU A 24 -6.50 -18.25 -19.88
CA GLU A 24 -7.67 -19.14 -19.89
C GLU A 24 -8.98 -18.41 -19.55
N LEU A 25 -8.89 -17.29 -18.84
CA LEU A 25 -10.04 -16.53 -18.37
C LEU A 25 -10.38 -15.37 -19.32
N THR A 26 -11.67 -15.19 -19.59
CA THR A 26 -12.11 -14.02 -20.36
C THR A 26 -11.99 -12.74 -19.53
N ALA A 27 -12.00 -11.59 -20.19
CA ALA A 27 -12.03 -10.30 -19.48
C ALA A 27 -13.25 -10.17 -18.56
N ILE A 28 -14.39 -10.75 -18.94
CA ILE A 28 -15.61 -10.77 -18.12
C ILE A 28 -15.39 -11.61 -16.87
N ASP A 29 -14.85 -12.82 -16.99
CA ASP A 29 -14.58 -13.69 -15.83
C ASP A 29 -13.62 -13.01 -14.86
N LYS A 30 -12.52 -12.45 -15.38
CA LYS A 30 -11.55 -11.69 -14.58
C LYS A 30 -12.19 -10.51 -13.87
N PHE A 31 -13.13 -9.82 -14.52
CA PHE A 31 -13.83 -8.70 -13.92
C PHE A 31 -14.80 -9.15 -12.83
N GLN A 32 -15.50 -10.26 -13.01
CA GLN A 32 -16.34 -10.84 -11.96
C GLN A 32 -15.50 -11.25 -10.74
N TYR A 33 -14.36 -11.90 -10.95
CA TYR A 33 -13.41 -12.20 -9.86
C TYR A 33 -12.92 -10.94 -9.18
N LEU A 34 -12.62 -9.87 -9.93
CA LEU A 34 -12.21 -8.59 -9.36
C LEU A 34 -13.30 -8.02 -8.46
N TYR A 35 -14.54 -8.00 -8.94
CA TYR A 35 -15.70 -7.51 -8.20
C TYR A 35 -15.90 -8.28 -6.88
N GLN A 36 -15.87 -9.61 -6.95
CA GLN A 36 -16.03 -10.49 -5.77
C GLN A 36 -14.85 -10.41 -4.79
N SER A 37 -13.67 -10.01 -5.27
CA SER A 37 -12.50 -9.84 -4.44
C SER A 37 -12.55 -8.56 -3.59
N MET A 38 -13.53 -7.68 -3.79
CA MET A 38 -13.69 -6.47 -2.99
C MET A 38 -14.47 -6.74 -1.71
N VAL A 39 -14.08 -6.10 -0.60
CA VAL A 39 -14.87 -6.11 0.64
C VAL A 39 -16.15 -5.28 0.41
N PRO A 40 -17.35 -5.78 0.76
CA PRO A 40 -18.60 -5.02 0.64
C PRO A 40 -18.53 -3.63 1.30
N ASP A 41 -19.21 -2.64 0.71
CA ASP A 41 -19.29 -1.24 1.16
C ASP A 41 -17.95 -0.48 1.28
N SER A 42 -16.85 -1.12 0.87
CA SER A 42 -15.53 -0.56 0.97
C SER A 42 -15.25 0.50 -0.11
N ARG A 43 -14.12 1.20 0.01
CA ARG A 43 -13.69 2.18 -1.01
C ARG A 43 -13.34 1.49 -2.33
N ALA A 44 -12.74 0.30 -2.25
CA ALA A 44 -12.42 -0.48 -3.44
C ALA A 44 -13.67 -1.04 -4.12
N ALA A 45 -14.65 -1.55 -3.34
CA ALA A 45 -15.92 -2.01 -3.89
C ALA A 45 -16.66 -0.91 -4.64
N ARG A 46 -16.77 0.29 -4.06
CA ARG A 46 -17.39 1.45 -4.73
C ARG A 46 -16.69 1.88 -6.02
N LEU A 47 -15.35 1.76 -6.08
CA LEU A 47 -14.62 2.03 -7.30
C LEU A 47 -14.96 0.99 -8.37
N ILE A 48 -14.84 -0.30 -8.04
CA ILE A 48 -15.04 -1.38 -9.01
C ILE A 48 -16.50 -1.46 -9.48
N SER A 49 -17.48 -1.23 -8.60
CA SER A 49 -18.90 -1.23 -8.94
C SER A 49 -19.33 -0.02 -9.79
N SER A 50 -18.51 1.02 -9.89
CA SER A 50 -18.79 2.17 -10.77
C SER A 50 -18.59 1.88 -12.25
N PHE A 51 -17.97 0.74 -12.59
CA PHE A 51 -17.75 0.29 -13.95
C PHE A 51 -18.72 -0.86 -14.27
N PRO A 52 -19.52 -0.77 -15.36
CA PRO A 52 -20.30 -1.90 -15.84
C PRO A 52 -19.39 -3.09 -16.19
N ILE A 53 -19.77 -4.30 -15.74
CA ILE A 53 -19.02 -5.54 -16.01
C ILE A 53 -19.09 -5.88 -17.50
N THR A 54 -18.07 -5.42 -18.23
CA THR A 54 -17.95 -5.49 -19.69
C THR A 54 -16.48 -5.64 -20.05
N THR A 55 -16.18 -6.29 -21.17
CA THR A 55 -14.81 -6.56 -21.64
C THR A 55 -14.01 -5.27 -21.79
N GLU A 56 -14.65 -4.22 -22.30
CA GLU A 56 -14.05 -2.91 -22.59
C GLU A 56 -13.72 -2.12 -21.33
N ASN A 57 -14.45 -2.36 -20.23
CA ASN A 57 -14.26 -1.65 -18.97
C ASN A 57 -13.35 -2.37 -17.99
N TYR A 58 -13.11 -3.69 -18.15
CA TYR A 58 -12.16 -4.42 -17.32
C TYR A 58 -10.78 -3.75 -17.23
N PRO A 59 -10.08 -3.42 -18.34
CA PRO A 59 -8.78 -2.78 -18.25
C PRO A 59 -8.83 -1.42 -17.57
N LYS A 60 -9.89 -0.64 -17.80
CA LYS A 60 -10.11 0.68 -17.16
C LYS A 60 -10.30 0.55 -15.64
N ALA A 61 -11.07 -0.45 -15.21
CA ALA A 61 -11.30 -0.71 -13.79
C ALA A 61 -9.99 -1.11 -13.08
N VAL A 62 -9.17 -1.97 -13.70
CA VAL A 62 -7.86 -2.38 -13.17
C VAL A 62 -6.89 -1.20 -13.12
N GLU A 63 -6.83 -0.39 -14.18
CA GLU A 63 -6.00 0.81 -14.21
C GLU A 63 -6.35 1.77 -13.08
N GLN A 64 -7.63 2.09 -12.90
CA GLN A 64 -8.08 2.98 -11.83
C GLN A 64 -7.83 2.41 -10.44
N LEU A 65 -7.94 1.08 -10.27
CA LEU A 65 -7.61 0.41 -9.03
C LEU A 65 -6.12 0.57 -8.68
N LYS A 66 -5.22 0.34 -9.64
CA LYS A 66 -3.77 0.54 -9.49
C LYS A 66 -3.42 2.01 -9.24
N LEU A 67 -4.00 2.92 -10.01
CA LEU A 67 -3.76 4.36 -9.87
C LEU A 67 -4.13 4.88 -8.49
N ARG A 68 -5.25 4.39 -7.94
CA ARG A 68 -5.80 4.88 -6.67
C ARG A 68 -5.17 4.22 -5.44
N PHE A 69 -4.81 2.94 -5.53
CA PHE A 69 -4.38 2.16 -4.35
C PHE A 69 -2.98 1.55 -4.48
N GLY A 70 -2.46 1.37 -5.69
CA GLY A 70 -1.13 0.80 -5.98
C GLY A 70 0.01 1.83 -6.04
N ARG A 71 -0.20 3.00 -5.44
CA ARG A 71 0.78 4.08 -5.34
C ARG A 71 1.91 3.71 -4.39
N GLU A 72 3.03 3.24 -4.92
CA GLU A 72 4.21 2.88 -4.13
C GLU A 72 4.75 4.06 -3.30
N ASP A 73 4.68 5.28 -3.82
CA ASP A 73 5.03 6.52 -3.13
C ASP A 73 4.21 6.73 -1.85
N LEU A 74 2.89 6.47 -1.93
CA LEU A 74 1.98 6.59 -0.81
C LEU A 74 2.24 5.50 0.23
N LEU A 75 2.51 4.27 -0.22
CA LEU A 75 2.87 3.15 0.64
C LEU A 75 4.14 3.43 1.44
N VAL A 76 5.20 3.91 0.79
CA VAL A 76 6.44 4.31 1.46
C VAL A 76 6.16 5.37 2.52
N GLN A 77 5.39 6.43 2.20
CA GLN A 77 5.03 7.46 3.16
C GLN A 77 4.26 6.90 4.36
N ILE A 78 3.32 5.98 4.13
CA ILE A 78 2.54 5.32 5.19
C ILE A 78 3.46 4.50 6.10
N TYR A 79 4.34 3.65 5.54
CA TYR A 79 5.25 2.83 6.33
C TYR A 79 6.26 3.66 7.12
N VAL A 80 6.80 4.74 6.52
CA VAL A 80 7.71 5.65 7.24
C VAL A 80 6.98 6.39 8.35
N ARG A 81 5.75 6.88 8.11
CA ARG A 81 4.94 7.52 9.15
C ARG A 81 4.61 6.57 10.29
N ASP A 82 4.25 5.32 9.97
CA ASP A 82 4.00 4.29 10.98
C ASP A 82 5.27 4.04 11.81
N LEU A 83 6.43 3.93 11.16
CA LEU A 83 7.72 3.73 11.82
C LEU A 83 8.09 4.91 12.73
N LEU A 84 7.96 6.14 12.24
CA LEU A 84 8.17 7.36 13.05
C LEU A 84 7.19 7.42 14.23
N SER A 85 5.93 7.06 14.03
CA SER A 85 4.93 7.02 15.10
C SER A 85 5.28 5.98 16.17
N LEU A 86 5.85 4.83 15.79
CA LEU A 86 6.31 3.82 16.73
C LEU A 86 7.50 4.30 17.55
N VAL A 87 8.51 4.88 16.90
CA VAL A 87 9.68 5.45 17.58
C VAL A 87 9.27 6.54 18.55
N LEU A 88 8.39 7.47 18.13
CA LEU A 88 7.90 8.55 18.98
C LEU A 88 7.11 8.03 20.17
N LYS A 89 6.19 7.07 19.97
CA LYS A 89 5.46 6.45 21.08
C LYS A 89 6.42 5.81 22.08
N ASN A 90 7.44 5.10 21.64
CA ASN A 90 8.41 4.52 22.57
C ASN A 90 9.21 5.56 23.35
N ALA A 91 9.60 6.66 22.70
CA ALA A 91 10.32 7.75 23.36
C ALA A 91 9.46 8.48 24.41
N THR A 92 8.15 8.55 24.22
CA THR A 92 7.25 9.34 25.10
C THR A 92 6.51 8.52 26.16
N THR A 93 6.40 7.20 26.01
CA THR A 93 5.42 6.39 26.77
C THR A 93 5.95 5.80 28.09
N GLY A 94 7.22 6.01 28.44
CA GLY A 94 7.76 5.59 29.74
C GLY A 94 7.47 4.10 30.04
N LYS A 95 6.81 3.81 31.18
CA LYS A 95 6.50 2.44 31.64
C LYS A 95 5.45 1.66 30.82
N ASN A 96 4.76 2.31 29.87
CA ASN A 96 3.73 1.68 29.02
C ASN A 96 4.23 1.42 27.59
N ALA A 97 5.53 1.50 27.34
CA ALA A 97 6.11 1.14 26.05
C ALA A 97 5.97 -0.38 25.81
N PRO A 98 5.77 -0.83 24.56
CA PRO A 98 5.85 -2.25 24.22
C PRO A 98 7.24 -2.77 24.60
N ASP A 99 7.32 -4.03 24.98
CA ASP A 99 8.62 -4.64 25.29
C ASP A 99 9.53 -4.64 24.06
N LEU A 100 10.84 -4.78 24.29
CA LEU A 100 11.85 -4.66 23.25
C LEU A 100 11.66 -5.67 22.09
N ALA A 101 11.17 -6.87 22.36
CA ALA A 101 10.93 -7.88 21.33
C ALA A 101 9.74 -7.48 20.46
N THR A 102 8.63 -7.06 21.06
CA THR A 102 7.47 -6.53 20.32
C THR A 102 7.85 -5.35 19.43
N LEU A 103 8.72 -4.45 19.91
CA LEU A 103 9.19 -3.32 19.12
C LEU A 103 10.07 -3.72 17.94
N TYR A 104 10.95 -4.70 18.16
CA TYR A 104 11.80 -5.25 17.12
C TYR A 104 10.96 -5.87 16.00
N ASP A 105 9.98 -6.71 16.35
CA ASP A 105 9.10 -7.37 15.38
C ASP A 105 8.29 -6.35 14.56
N MET A 106 7.80 -5.29 15.22
CA MET A 106 7.07 -4.21 14.54
C MET A 106 7.98 -3.44 13.58
N LEU A 107 9.21 -3.10 13.99
CA LEU A 107 10.20 -2.44 13.14
C LEU A 107 10.57 -3.30 11.93
N GLU A 108 10.85 -4.58 12.17
CA GLU A 108 11.25 -5.53 11.14
C GLU A 108 10.13 -5.73 10.12
N THR A 109 8.88 -5.83 10.57
CA THR A 109 7.71 -5.93 9.67
C THR A 109 7.62 -4.73 8.73
N LYS A 110 7.84 -3.51 9.24
CA LYS A 110 7.82 -2.28 8.42
C LYS A 110 9.01 -2.22 7.46
N LEU A 111 10.19 -2.68 7.89
CA LEU A 111 11.39 -2.77 7.05
C LEU A 111 11.19 -3.75 5.90
N ARG A 112 10.72 -4.97 6.16
CA ARG A 112 10.44 -5.97 5.11
C ARG A 112 9.42 -5.48 4.08
N ALA A 113 8.41 -4.72 4.52
CA ALA A 113 7.41 -4.12 3.62
C ALA A 113 7.99 -2.99 2.74
N LEU A 114 9.02 -2.30 3.21
CA LEU A 114 9.74 -1.28 2.41
C LEU A 114 10.72 -1.93 1.43
N GLU A 115 11.39 -3.01 1.83
CA GLU A 115 12.29 -3.78 0.98
C GLU A 115 11.55 -4.41 -0.21
N SER A 116 10.32 -4.93 0.00
CA SER A 116 9.49 -5.47 -1.07
C SER A 116 9.05 -4.43 -2.11
N LEU A 117 9.12 -3.13 -1.77
CA LEU A 117 8.90 -2.00 -2.67
C LEU A 117 10.19 -1.54 -3.39
N GLY A 118 11.28 -2.32 -3.34
CA GLY A 118 12.53 -2.00 -4.05
C GLY A 118 13.31 -0.82 -3.47
N ARG A 119 13.05 -0.46 -2.20
CA ARG A 119 13.83 0.53 -1.45
C ARG A 119 14.90 -0.17 -0.63
N THR A 120 16.12 -0.20 -1.15
CA THR A 120 17.31 -0.65 -0.40
C THR A 120 17.69 0.36 0.68
N LYS A 121 18.55 -0.05 1.62
CA LYS A 121 19.08 0.81 2.70
C LYS A 121 19.67 2.13 2.18
N GLU A 122 20.19 2.17 0.94
CA GLU A 122 20.74 3.39 0.33
C GLU A 122 19.65 4.43 -0.03
N LYS A 123 18.49 4.01 -0.56
CA LYS A 123 17.39 4.92 -0.91
C LYS A 123 16.64 5.46 0.31
N PHE A 124 16.78 4.79 1.45
CA PHE A 124 16.15 5.22 2.71
C PHE A 124 16.83 6.48 3.26
N ALA A 125 18.16 6.59 3.09
CA ALA A 125 18.89 7.81 3.40
C ALA A 125 18.32 9.00 2.61
N ASP A 126 18.17 8.86 1.29
CA ASP A 126 17.64 9.92 0.42
C ASP A 126 16.22 10.36 0.83
N PHE A 127 15.34 9.44 1.21
CA PHE A 127 13.99 9.77 1.69
C PHE A 127 14.00 10.51 3.05
N MET A 128 14.89 10.10 3.96
CA MET A 128 15.07 10.75 5.26
C MET A 128 15.71 12.14 5.13
N PHE A 129 16.61 12.32 4.15
CA PHE A 129 17.26 13.60 3.87
C PHE A 129 16.39 14.54 3.03
N ALA A 130 15.52 14.03 2.15
CA ALA A 130 14.59 14.85 1.37
C ALA A 130 13.64 15.69 2.25
N ARG A 131 13.25 15.17 3.43
CA ARG A 131 12.44 15.93 4.41
C ARG A 131 13.21 17.03 5.14
N LYS A 132 14.55 17.05 5.09
CA LYS A 132 15.34 18.17 5.62
C LYS A 132 15.47 19.33 4.62
N CYS A 133 15.37 19.10 3.31
CA CYS A 133 15.54 20.17 2.32
C CYS A 133 14.29 21.03 2.07
N SER A 134 13.08 20.59 2.43
CA SER A 134 11.88 21.45 2.34
C SER A 134 11.73 22.42 3.53
N ALA A 135 12.70 22.48 4.44
CA ALA A 135 12.69 23.39 5.59
C ALA A 135 13.69 24.57 5.48
N SER A 136 14.39 24.74 4.35
CA SER A 136 15.43 25.79 4.21
C SER A 136 15.37 26.66 2.95
N VAL A 137 14.29 26.63 2.16
CA VAL A 137 14.12 27.60 1.05
C VAL A 137 13.01 28.58 1.44
N GLY A 138 13.38 29.62 2.18
CA GLY A 138 12.45 30.65 2.62
C GLY A 138 13.06 31.61 3.63
N LYS A 139 14.27 32.10 3.36
CA LYS A 139 14.82 33.33 3.93
C LYS A 139 16.07 33.73 3.15
N GLU A 140 15.85 34.53 2.12
CA GLU A 140 16.65 35.71 1.77
C GLU A 140 15.68 36.75 1.19
#